data_AF-A0AAD5MFL8-F1
#
_entry.id   AF-A0AAD5MFL8-F1
#
_cell.length_a   1.000
_cell.length_b   1.000
_cell.length_c   1.000
_cell.angle_alpha   90.00
_cell.angle_beta   90.00
_cell.angle_gamma   90.00
#
_symmetry.space_group_name_H-M   'P 1'
#
loop_
_entity.id
_entity.type
_entity.pdbx_description
1 polymer ?
#
loop_
_entity_poly.entity_id
_entity_poly.type
_entity_poly.pdbx_seq_one_letter_code
_entity_poly.pdbx_strand_id
1 'polypeptide(L)' 'MADQMCRADNPQVTIAGVPDTHRTISGTLSTTNIIMANWPRAMWQTVLIRAVRTLALGPSGSHFITATATVGGN' A
#
# COMPACT_ATOMS: atom_id res chain seq x y z
N MET A 1 -24.32 14.21 -11.05
CA MET A 1 -23.30 14.95 -10.28
C MET A 1 -21.99 14.70 -11.00
N ALA A 2 -21.42 15.73 -11.62
CA ALA A 2 -20.42 15.58 -12.68
C ALA A 2 -19.06 15.12 -12.12
N ASP A 3 -18.54 14.04 -12.68
CA ASP A 3 -17.20 13.51 -12.47
C ASP A 3 -16.20 14.46 -13.16
N GLN A 4 -15.61 15.38 -12.39
CA GLN A 4 -14.62 16.32 -12.89
C GLN A 4 -13.28 15.59 -13.03
N MET A 5 -13.12 14.84 -14.12
CA MET A 5 -11.82 14.32 -14.52
C MET A 5 -10.87 15.49 -14.78
N CYS A 6 -9.67 15.45 -14.21
CA CYS A 6 -8.62 16.44 -14.44
C CYS A 6 -8.43 16.65 -15.95
N ARG A 7 -8.81 17.82 -16.47
CA ARG A 7 -8.68 18.15 -17.88
C ARG A 7 -7.35 18.88 -18.05
N ALA A 8 -6.46 18.34 -18.89
CA ALA A 8 -5.26 19.06 -19.27
C ALA A 8 -5.66 20.29 -20.12
N ASP A 9 -5.21 21.47 -19.72
CA ASP A 9 -5.46 22.72 -20.47
C ASP A 9 -4.78 22.72 -21.85
N ASN A 10 -3.85 21.80 -22.08
CA ASN A 10 -3.21 21.58 -23.38
C ASN A 10 -3.72 20.28 -24.02
N PRO A 11 -4.37 20.32 -25.19
CA PRO A 11 -4.87 19.13 -25.89
C PRO A 11 -3.76 18.18 -26.38
N GLN A 12 -2.48 18.60 -26.34
CA GLN A 12 -1.33 17.75 -26.64
C GLN A 12 -0.77 17.02 -25.40
N VAL A 13 -1.20 17.39 -24.19
CA VAL A 13 -0.80 16.71 -22.97
C VAL A 13 -1.71 15.49 -22.79
N THR A 14 -1.18 14.33 -23.18
CA THR A 14 -1.79 13.06 -22.80
C THR A 14 -1.51 12.87 -21.32
N ILE A 15 -2.53 12.99 -20.47
CA ILE A 15 -2.45 12.56 -19.07
C ILE A 15 -2.35 11.04 -19.12
N ALA A 16 -1.12 10.54 -19.27
CA ALA A 16 -0.85 9.12 -19.20
C ALA A 16 -1.22 8.63 -17.79
N GLY A 17 -1.80 7.43 -17.71
CA GLY A 17 -2.05 6.78 -16.42
C GLY A 17 -0.74 6.68 -15.63
N VAL A 18 -0.82 6.95 -14.33
CA VAL A 18 0.35 6.89 -13.43
C VAL A 18 0.97 5.48 -13.54
N PRO A 19 2.27 5.36 -13.87
CA PRO A 19 2.92 4.06 -14.01
C PRO A 19 2.83 3.24 -12.72
N ASP A 20 2.68 1.93 -12.84
CA ASP A 20 2.44 1.02 -11.70
C ASP A 20 3.54 1.07 -10.63
N THR A 21 4.78 1.37 -11.05
CA THR A 21 5.92 1.58 -10.15
C THR A 21 5.73 2.75 -9.17
N HIS A 22 4.95 3.76 -9.56
CA HIS A 22 4.60 4.90 -8.70
C HIS A 22 3.38 4.60 -7.80
N ARG A 23 2.75 3.42 -7.97
CA ARG A 23 1.58 2.96 -7.22
C ARG A 23 1.93 1.82 -6.26
N THR A 24 3.19 1.76 -5.83
CA THR A 24 3.69 0.79 -4.84
C THR A 24 3.92 1.49 -3.51
N ILE A 25 3.38 0.92 -2.43
CA ILE A 25 3.61 1.41 -1.06
C ILE A 25 4.43 0.36 -0.31
N SER A 26 5.51 0.83 0.32
CA SER A 26 6.37 0.02 1.20
C SER A 26 6.45 0.66 2.59
N GLY A 27 6.57 -0.16 3.63
CA GLY A 27 6.75 0.30 5.00
C GLY A 27 7.37 -0.77 5.88
N THR A 28 7.96 -0.36 7.00
CA THR A 28 8.52 -1.27 8.01
C THR A 28 7.68 -1.17 9.28
N LEU A 29 7.31 -2.31 9.84
CA LEU A 29 6.60 -2.36 11.11
C LEU A 29 7.57 -2.84 12.21
N SER A 30 7.89 -1.93 13.12
CA SER A 30 8.74 -2.22 14.27
C SER A 30 7.88 -2.29 15.53
N THR A 31 8.26 -3.15 16.47
CA THR A 31 7.60 -3.26 17.78
C THR A 31 8.60 -3.06 18.90
N THR A 32 8.17 -2.39 19.96
CA THR A 32 8.88 -2.33 21.24
C THR A 32 8.34 -3.34 22.25
N ASN A 33 7.24 -4.02 21.92
CA ASN A 33 6.64 -5.04 22.77
C ASN A 33 7.43 -6.36 22.63
N ILE A 34 8.06 -6.78 23.73
CA ILE A 34 8.92 -7.97 23.76
C ILE A 34 8.18 -9.27 23.44
N ILE A 35 6.87 -9.36 23.72
CA ILE A 35 6.07 -10.53 23.39
C ILE A 35 5.95 -10.64 21.87
N MET A 36 5.60 -9.53 21.20
CA MET A 36 5.51 -9.46 19.74
C MET A 36 6.86 -9.68 19.05
N ALA A 37 7.96 -9.21 19.65
CA ALA A 37 9.30 -9.45 19.12
C ALA A 37 9.63 -10.96 19.07
N ASN A 38 9.11 -11.74 20.02
CA ASN A 38 9.29 -13.19 20.08
C ASN A 38 8.23 -13.99 19.29
N TRP A 39 7.33 -13.31 18.58
CA TRP A 39 6.32 -14.01 17.78
C TRP A 39 6.95 -14.80 16.62
N PRO A 40 6.45 -16.01 16.35
CA PRO A 40 6.84 -16.73 15.15
C PRO A 40 6.41 -15.95 13.90
N ARG A 41 7.14 -16.14 12.79
CA ARG A 41 6.87 -15.42 11.53
C ARG A 41 5.42 -15.54 11.05
N ALA A 42 4.73 -16.65 11.32
CA ALA A 42 3.33 -16.85 10.97
C ALA A 42 2.36 -15.87 11.68
N MET A 43 2.66 -15.49 12.93
CA MET A 43 1.87 -14.48 13.63
C MET A 43 2.12 -13.09 13.00
N TRP A 44 3.37 -12.77 12.69
CA TRP A 44 3.71 -11.54 11.96
C TRP A 44 3.05 -11.47 10.58
N GLN A 45 3.03 -12.57 9.83
CA GLN A 45 2.32 -12.67 8.56
C GLN A 45 0.83 -12.35 8.71
N THR A 46 0.18 -12.82 9.78
CA THR A 46 -1.23 -12.52 10.03
C THR A 46 -1.48 -11.02 10.21
N VAL A 47 -0.61 -10.32 10.95
CA VAL A 47 -0.69 -8.86 11.12
C VAL A 47 -0.47 -8.14 9.80
N LEU A 48 0.56 -8.54 9.06
CA LEU A 48 0.90 -7.93 7.78
C LEU A 48 -0.20 -8.12 6.72
N ILE A 49 -0.81 -9.31 6.65
CA ILE A 49 -1.96 -9.58 5.77
C ILE A 49 -3.14 -8.67 6.12
N ARG A 50 -3.41 -8.48 7.42
CA ARG A 50 -4.47 -7.56 7.86
C ARG A 50 -4.15 -6.12 7.45
N ALA A 51 -2.91 -5.66 7.65
CA ALA A 51 -2.50 -4.32 7.23
C ALA A 51 -2.67 -4.11 5.73
N VAL A 52 -2.20 -5.07 4.90
CA VAL A 52 -2.36 -5.04 3.44
C VAL A 52 -3.83 -5.03 3.03
N ARG A 53 -4.69 -5.83 3.68
CA ARG A 53 -6.14 -5.83 3.41
C ARG A 53 -6.80 -4.50 3.80
N THR A 54 -6.47 -3.96 4.96
CA THR A 54 -7.01 -2.66 5.42
C THR A 54 -6.59 -1.54 4.47
N LEU A 55 -5.36 -1.57 3.99
CA LEU A 55 -4.91 -0.70 2.92
C LEU A 55 -5.81 -0.91 1.69
N ALA A 56 -5.83 -2.11 1.11
CA ALA A 56 -6.49 -2.38 -0.17
C ALA A 56 -8.01 -2.12 -0.17
N LEU A 57 -8.68 -2.34 0.95
CA LEU A 57 -10.13 -2.12 1.10
C LEU A 57 -10.46 -0.72 1.65
N GLY A 58 -9.46 0.01 2.12
CA GLY A 58 -9.63 1.33 2.71
C GLY A 58 -9.74 2.44 1.66
N PRO A 59 -9.87 3.71 2.11
CA PRO A 59 -9.96 4.88 1.23
C PRO A 59 -8.77 5.01 0.28
N SER A 60 -7.63 4.43 0.66
CA SER A 60 -6.39 4.45 -0.11
C SER A 60 -6.30 3.34 -1.17
N GLY A 61 -7.20 2.35 -1.17
CA GLY A 61 -7.11 1.15 -1.99
C GLY A 61 -7.05 1.38 -3.50
N SER A 62 -7.62 2.48 -4.00
CA SER A 62 -7.54 2.89 -5.40
C SER A 62 -6.20 3.54 -5.78
N HIS A 63 -5.36 3.88 -4.81
CA HIS A 63 -4.10 4.60 -5.03
C HIS A 63 -2.89 3.69 -5.22
N PHE A 64 -3.01 2.40 -4.92
CA PHE A 64 -1.95 1.42 -5.12
C PHE A 64 -2.47 0.15 -5.78
N ILE A 65 -1.59 -0.50 -6.55
CA ILE A 65 -1.91 -1.74 -7.27
C ILE A 65 -1.43 -2.94 -6.47
N THR A 66 -0.29 -2.80 -5.79
CA THR A 66 0.35 -3.89 -5.06
C THR A 66 0.82 -3.40 -3.70
N ALA A 67 0.56 -4.21 -2.66
CA ALA A 67 1.12 -4.04 -1.34
C ALA A 67 1.74 -5.38 -0.92
N THR A 68 3.05 -5.36 -0.68
CA THR A 68 3.82 -6.55 -0.29
C THR A 68 4.33 -6.39 1.13
N ALA A 69 4.34 -7.49 1.87
CA ALA A 69 4.81 -7.48 3.24
C ALA A 69 5.83 -8.60 3.47
N THR A 70 6.98 -8.24 4.03
CA THR A 70 8.09 -9.15 4.31
C THR A 70 8.42 -9.11 5.79
N VAL A 71 8.55 -10.28 6.41
CA VAL A 71 9.04 -10.40 7.79
C VAL A 71 10.56 -10.53 7.74
N GLY A 72 11.28 -9.46 8.09
CA GLY A 72 12.73 -9.49 8.29
C GLY A 72 13.08 -10.04 9.67
N GLY A 73 14.09 -10.91 9.75
CA GLY A 73 14.74 -11.29 11.00
C GLY A 73 16.12 -10.64 11.07
N ASN A 74 16.60 -10.35 12.28
CA ASN A 74 18.04 -10.08 12.50
C ASN A 74 18.88 -11.29 12.10
#